data_AF-A0A3B9D3I9-F1
#
_entry.id   AF-A0A3B9D3I9-F1
#
_cell.length_a   1.000
_cell.length_b   1.000
_cell.length_c   1.000
_cell.angle_alpha   90.00
_cell.angle_beta   90.00
_cell.angle_gamma   90.00
#
_symmetry.space_group_name_H-M   'P 1'
#
loop_
_entity.id
_entity.type
_entity.pdbx_description
1 polymer ?
#
loop_
_entity_poly.entity_id
_entity_poly.type
_entity_poly.pdbx_seq_one_letter_code
_entity_poly.pdbx_strand_id
1 'polypeptide(L)'
;MLGCFCPCHGCIDNAIHTYSGVQLRAECARIMEGQGHEEKTGTAKHTHAYNLPCKYILHTVGPVVQGRVTKRDRELLASCYRSCLQLAEEKKLESVVFNVFKDEDNDIYRRILTN
;
A
#
# COMPACT_ATOMS: atom_id res chain seq x y z
N MET A 1 5.08 -6.22 -2.33
CA MET A 1 5.08 -6.17 -0.85
C MET A 1 6.38 -5.68 -0.24
N LEU A 2 7.56 -5.87 -0.84
CA LEU A 2 8.83 -5.49 -0.20
C LEU A 2 9.18 -3.99 -0.28
N GLY A 3 8.27 -3.16 -0.77
CA GLY A 3 8.52 -1.75 -1.02
C GLY A 3 9.29 -1.48 -2.31
N CYS A 4 9.49 -0.20 -2.59
CA CYS A 4 10.24 0.27 -3.75
C CYS A 4 11.75 0.10 -3.52
N PHE A 5 12.47 -0.40 -4.53
CA PHE A 5 13.93 -0.54 -4.51
C PHE A 5 14.65 0.51 -5.36
N CYS A 6 13.91 1.34 -6.11
CA CYS A 6 14.49 2.41 -6.90
C CYS A 6 14.86 3.58 -5.98
N PRO A 7 16.15 3.95 -5.86
CA PRO A 7 16.58 5.04 -4.99
C PRO A 7 15.87 6.35 -5.35
N CYS A 8 15.36 7.06 -4.33
CA CYS A 8 14.68 8.35 -4.47
C CYS A 8 13.47 8.36 -5.43
N HIS A 9 12.88 7.20 -5.72
CA HIS A 9 11.69 7.13 -6.57
C HIS A 9 10.50 7.80 -5.88
N GLY A 10 9.88 8.77 -6.55
CA GLY A 10 8.78 9.58 -6.02
C GLY A 10 7.44 8.85 -5.96
N CYS A 11 7.39 7.57 -5.59
CA CYS A 11 6.14 6.82 -5.43
C CYS A 11 5.76 6.69 -3.95
N ILE A 12 4.45 6.51 -3.69
CA ILE A 12 3.92 6.34 -2.33
C ILE A 12 4.58 5.19 -1.56
N ASP A 13 4.93 4.12 -2.27
CA ASP A 13 5.54 2.92 -1.70
C ASP A 13 6.93 3.23 -1.12
N ASN A 14 7.71 4.07 -1.83
CA ASN A 14 8.99 4.55 -1.32
C ASN A 14 8.80 5.45 -0.09
N ALA A 15 7.85 6.40 -0.14
CA ALA A 15 7.57 7.31 0.97
C ALA A 15 7.14 6.54 2.24
N ILE A 16 6.13 5.68 2.12
CA ILE A 16 5.60 4.89 3.25
C ILE A 16 6.70 3.99 3.84
N HIS A 17 7.45 3.24 3.01
CA HIS A 17 8.54 2.40 3.54
C HIS A 17 9.66 3.18 4.19
N THR A 18 9.98 4.38 3.68
CA THR A 18 11.02 5.24 4.26
C THR A 18 10.61 5.74 5.64
N TYR A 19 9.40 6.31 5.75
CA TYR A 19 8.94 6.92 7.01
C TYR A 19 8.45 5.90 8.03
N SER A 20 7.96 4.72 7.62
CA SER A 20 7.64 3.62 8.53
C SER A 20 8.89 3.00 9.17
N GLY A 21 10.01 2.97 8.43
CA GLY A 21 11.27 2.37 8.87
C GLY A 21 11.50 0.97 8.30
N VAL A 22 12.75 0.48 8.44
CA VAL A 22 13.19 -0.80 7.85
C VAL A 22 12.40 -2.01 8.36
N GLN A 23 11.81 -1.91 9.56
CA GLN A 23 10.99 -2.96 10.16
C GLN A 23 9.78 -3.31 9.28
N LEU A 24 9.22 -2.35 8.55
CA LEU A 24 8.14 -2.61 7.60
C LEU A 24 8.58 -3.58 6.50
N ARG A 25 9.75 -3.33 5.91
CA ARG A 25 10.29 -4.22 4.86
C ARG A 25 10.60 -5.60 5.42
N ALA A 26 11.12 -5.69 6.65
CA ALA A 26 11.39 -6.96 7.32
C ALA A 26 10.11 -7.76 7.60
N GLU A 27 9.01 -7.10 7.99
CA GLU A 27 7.71 -7.75 8.15
C GLU A 27 7.12 -8.22 6.82
N CYS A 28 7.17 -7.39 5.80
CA CYS A 28 6.78 -7.79 4.45
C CYS A 28 7.58 -8.99 3.95
N ALA A 29 8.89 -9.04 4.22
CA ALA A 29 9.73 -10.18 3.86
C ALA A 29 9.27 -11.48 4.55
N ARG A 30 9.03 -11.44 5.86
CA ARG A 30 8.50 -12.60 6.61
C ARG A 30 7.15 -13.08 6.06
N ILE A 31 6.26 -12.15 5.71
CA ILE A 31 4.96 -12.47 5.09
C ILE A 31 5.15 -13.15 3.74
N MET A 32 6.03 -12.60 2.88
CA MET A 32 6.32 -13.12 1.55
C MET A 32 6.95 -14.52 1.60
N GLU A 33 7.92 -14.72 2.49
CA GLU A 33 8.54 -16.03 2.74
C GLU A 33 7.51 -17.05 3.23
N GLY A 34 6.66 -16.66 4.18
CA GLY A 34 5.61 -17.55 4.71
C GLY A 34 4.55 -17.94 3.69
N GLN A 35 4.20 -17.07 2.73
CA GLN A 35 3.22 -17.40 1.70
C GLN A 35 3.80 -18.14 0.49
N GLY A 36 5.10 -17.96 0.20
CA GLY A 36 5.80 -18.67 -0.88
C GLY A 36 5.40 -18.28 -2.31
N HIS A 37 4.64 -17.20 -2.50
CA HIS A 37 4.26 -16.68 -3.81
C HIS A 37 4.10 -15.15 -3.81
N GLU A 38 4.05 -14.56 -5.00
CA GLU A 38 3.79 -13.12 -5.16
C GLU A 38 2.34 -12.75 -4.82
N GLU A 39 2.17 -11.50 -4.39
CA GLU A 39 0.84 -10.98 -4.09
C GLU A 39 0.01 -10.81 -5.37
N LYS A 40 -1.23 -11.29 -5.36
CA LYS A 40 -2.12 -11.17 -6.52
C LYS A 40 -2.69 -9.75 -6.61
N THR A 41 -2.92 -9.27 -7.82
CA THR A 41 -3.67 -8.02 -8.02
C THR A 41 -5.06 -8.14 -7.38
N GLY A 42 -5.51 -7.09 -6.70
CA GLY A 42 -6.85 -7.03 -6.12
C GLY A 42 -7.02 -7.70 -4.76
N THR A 43 -5.95 -8.21 -4.14
CA THR A 43 -5.93 -8.68 -2.75
C THR A 43 -5.32 -7.63 -1.83
N ALA A 44 -5.46 -7.82 -0.51
CA ALA A 44 -4.85 -6.96 0.49
C ALA A 44 -4.18 -7.77 1.62
N LYS A 45 -3.10 -7.23 2.17
CA LYS A 45 -2.44 -7.70 3.40
C LYS A 45 -2.18 -6.53 4.33
N HIS A 46 -1.99 -6.79 5.61
CA HIS A 46 -1.65 -5.75 6.59
C HIS A 46 -0.30 -6.02 7.23
N THR A 47 0.35 -4.95 7.66
CA THR A 47 1.51 -4.95 8.54
C THR A 47 1.34 -3.92 9.63
N HIS A 48 2.19 -3.95 10.66
CA HIS A 48 2.32 -2.80 11.54
C HIS A 48 2.87 -1.59 10.78
N ALA A 49 2.52 -0.38 11.25
CA ALA A 49 2.94 0.87 10.62
C ALA A 49 4.23 1.45 11.22
N TYR A 50 4.69 0.90 12.35
CA TYR A 50 5.93 1.27 13.03
C TYR A 50 6.00 2.76 13.38
N ASN A 51 6.85 3.53 12.70
CA ASN A 51 7.08 4.93 13.04
C ASN A 51 5.99 5.89 12.50
N LEU A 52 5.03 5.40 11.70
CA LEU A 52 3.93 6.21 11.20
C LEU A 52 2.82 6.40 12.26
N PRO A 53 2.05 7.51 12.22
CA PRO A 53 1.00 7.82 13.20
C PRO A 53 -0.30 7.02 12.97
N CYS A 54 -0.22 5.80 12.43
CA CYS A 54 -1.35 4.91 12.23
C CYS A 54 -1.05 3.51 12.82
N LYS A 55 -2.09 2.67 12.98
CA LYS A 55 -1.91 1.34 13.59
C LYS A 55 -1.33 0.34 12.58
N TYR A 56 -1.82 0.37 11.36
CA TYR A 56 -1.50 -0.60 10.32
C TYR A 56 -1.32 0.08 8.96
N ILE A 57 -0.54 -0.57 8.11
CA ILE A 57 -0.50 -0.29 6.67
C ILE A 57 -1.23 -1.43 5.98
N LEU A 58 -2.21 -1.09 5.14
CA LEU A 58 -2.93 -2.04 4.28
C LEU A 58 -2.29 -2.00 2.88
N HIS A 59 -1.62 -3.08 2.51
CA HIS A 59 -0.93 -3.23 1.24
C HIS A 59 -1.85 -3.89 0.23
N THR A 60 -2.01 -3.30 -0.95
CA THR A 60 -2.76 -3.91 -2.06
C THR A 60 -2.03 -3.69 -3.37
N VAL A 61 -2.03 -4.71 -4.24
CA VAL A 61 -1.43 -4.62 -5.58
C VAL A 61 -2.52 -4.21 -6.57
N GLY A 62 -2.40 -3.00 -7.10
CA GLY A 62 -3.28 -2.48 -8.15
C GLY A 62 -3.03 -3.12 -9.54
N PRO A 63 -3.98 -3.00 -10.48
CA PRO A 63 -3.78 -3.46 -11.85
C PRO A 63 -2.76 -2.59 -12.58
N VAL A 64 -1.93 -3.22 -13.41
CA VAL A 64 -1.03 -2.51 -14.33
C VAL A 64 -1.82 -2.17 -15.60
N VAL A 65 -2.16 -0.90 -15.78
CA VAL A 65 -2.92 -0.42 -16.95
C VAL A 65 -1.96 -0.08 -18.08
N GLN A 66 -2.14 -0.73 -19.24
CA GLN A 66 -1.42 -0.42 -20.47
C GLN A 66 -2.41 0.06 -21.53
N GLY A 67 -2.26 1.31 -21.98
CA GLY A 67 -3.18 1.91 -22.95
C GLY A 67 -4.51 2.32 -22.31
N ARG A 68 -5.64 1.92 -22.92
CA ARG A 68 -6.98 2.30 -22.45
C ARG A 68 -7.45 1.41 -21.31
N VAL A 69 -8.06 2.02 -20.29
CA VAL A 69 -8.63 1.31 -19.14
C VAL A 69 -9.71 0.32 -19.60
N THR A 70 -9.48 -0.96 -19.35
CA THR A 70 -10.40 -2.04 -19.69
C THR A 70 -11.43 -2.28 -18.58
N LYS A 71 -12.44 -3.11 -18.87
CA LYS A 71 -13.40 -3.57 -17.85
C LYS A 71 -12.69 -4.34 -16.72
N ARG A 72 -11.72 -5.19 -17.09
CA ARG A 72 -10.93 -5.99 -16.15
C ARG A 72 -10.11 -5.11 -15.20
N ASP A 73 -9.51 -4.02 -15.69
CA ASP A 73 -8.74 -3.10 -14.85
C ASP A 73 -9.62 -2.46 -13.78
N ARG A 74 -10.85 -2.03 -14.15
CA ARG A 74 -11.82 -1.47 -13.21
C ARG A 74 -12.25 -2.50 -12.16
N GLU A 75 -12.48 -3.74 -12.56
CA GLU A 75 -12.86 -4.83 -11.66
C GLU A 75 -11.74 -5.17 -10.68
N LEU A 76 -10.49 -5.24 -11.15
CA LEU A 76 -9.32 -5.47 -10.32
C LEU A 76 -9.07 -4.32 -9.34
N LEU A 77 -9.18 -3.07 -9.80
CA LEU A 77 -9.06 -1.91 -8.92
C LEU A 77 -10.17 -1.91 -7.85
N ALA A 78 -11.42 -2.17 -8.25
CA ALA A 78 -12.52 -2.31 -7.30
C ALA A 78 -12.28 -3.43 -6.28
N SER A 79 -11.65 -4.54 -6.69
CA SER A 79 -11.22 -5.60 -5.78
C SER A 79 -10.23 -5.11 -4.74
N CYS A 80 -9.24 -4.30 -5.13
CA CYS A 80 -8.26 -3.71 -4.19
C CYS A 80 -8.96 -2.96 -3.06
N TYR A 81 -9.89 -2.06 -3.40
CA TYR A 81 -10.65 -1.29 -2.41
C TYR A 81 -11.49 -2.18 -1.50
N ARG A 82 -12.22 -3.16 -2.06
CA ARG A 82 -13.04 -4.08 -1.28
C ARG A 82 -12.19 -4.91 -0.32
N SER A 83 -11.06 -5.45 -0.77
CA SER A 83 -10.16 -6.23 0.08
C SER A 83 -9.55 -5.39 1.21
N CYS A 84 -9.17 -4.14 0.95
CA CYS A 84 -8.70 -3.24 2.01
C CYS A 84 -9.80 -2.92 3.03
N LEU A 85 -11.03 -2.64 2.58
CA LEU A 85 -12.16 -2.34 3.45
C LEU A 85 -12.54 -3.56 4.31
N GLN A 86 -12.57 -4.75 3.71
CA GLN A 86 -12.80 -6.00 4.44
C GLN A 86 -11.73 -6.22 5.51
N LEU A 87 -10.45 -6.03 5.17
CA LEU A 87 -9.36 -6.20 6.14
C LEU A 87 -9.41 -5.15 7.26
N ALA A 88 -9.86 -3.93 6.97
CA ALA A 88 -10.10 -2.90 7.97
C ALA A 88 -11.24 -3.29 8.94
N GLU A 89 -12.33 -3.85 8.41
CA GLU A 89 -13.45 -4.38 9.21
C GLU A 89 -13.00 -5.55 10.10
N GLU A 90 -12.27 -6.53 9.55
CA GLU A 90 -11.70 -7.66 10.29
C GLU A 90 -10.79 -7.20 11.44
N LYS A 91 -10.06 -6.10 11.24
CA LYS A 91 -9.18 -5.48 12.24
C LYS A 91 -9.89 -4.48 13.15
N LYS A 92 -11.21 -4.28 12.99
CA LYS A 92 -12.03 -3.34 13.75
C LYS A 92 -11.45 -1.92 13.73
N LEU A 93 -11.01 -1.48 12.54
CA LEU A 93 -10.52 -0.12 12.33
C LEU A 93 -11.69 0.84 12.10
N GLU A 94 -11.65 1.98 12.79
CA GLU A 94 -12.69 3.01 12.67
C GLU A 94 -12.55 3.86 11.42
N SER A 95 -11.33 3.95 10.87
CA SER A 95 -11.03 4.74 9.68
C SER A 95 -9.96 4.08 8.83
N VAL A 96 -10.05 4.30 7.52
CA VAL A 96 -9.06 3.95 6.52
C VAL A 96 -8.86 5.14 5.60
N VAL A 97 -7.62 5.43 5.25
CA VAL A 97 -7.26 6.50 4.31
C VAL A 97 -6.70 5.83 3.06
N PHE A 98 -7.35 6.07 1.92
CA PHE A 98 -6.82 5.67 0.62
C PHE A 98 -6.02 6.81 0.01
N ASN A 99 -4.83 6.51 -0.48
CA ASN A 99 -4.01 7.47 -1.19
C ASN A 99 -4.51 7.66 -2.62
N VAL A 100 -4.49 8.91 -3.08
CA VAL A 100 -4.44 9.24 -4.50
C VAL A 100 -3.00 9.65 -4.78
N PHE A 101 -2.44 9.17 -5.90
CA PHE A 101 -1.11 9.57 -6.31
C PHE A 101 -1.21 10.15 -7.71
N LYS A 102 -1.44 11.45 -7.76
CA LYS A 102 -1.02 12.31 -8.86
C LYS A 102 0.31 12.95 -8.48
N ASP A 103 1.08 13.40 -9.46
CA ASP A 103 2.31 14.16 -9.21
C ASP A 103 2.05 15.40 -8.31
N GLU A 104 0.83 15.94 -8.40
CA GLU A 104 0.29 17.03 -7.59
C GLU A 104 0.14 16.69 -6.09
N ASP A 105 -0.02 15.42 -5.72
CA ASP A 105 -0.31 14.99 -4.33
C ASP A 105 0.97 14.86 -3.47
N ASN A 106 2.16 14.91 -4.07
CA ASN A 106 3.45 14.75 -3.36
C ASN A 106 3.65 15.79 -2.24
N ASP A 107 3.18 17.01 -2.44
CA ASP A 107 3.33 18.09 -1.46
C ASP A 107 2.41 17.90 -0.24
N ILE A 108 1.29 17.20 -0.40
CA ILE A 108 0.39 16.85 0.71
C ILE A 108 1.08 15.84 1.62
N TYR A 109 1.70 14.80 1.04
CA TYR A 109 2.42 13.78 1.81
C TYR A 109 3.63 14.34 2.54
N ARG A 110 4.41 15.24 1.91
CA ARG A 110 5.49 15.94 2.62
C ARG A 110 4.96 16.65 3.86
N ARG A 111 3.87 17.41 3.74
CA ARG A 111 3.29 18.15 4.88
C ARG A 111 2.77 17.25 6.00
N ILE A 112 2.22 16.08 5.66
CA ILE A 112 1.63 15.16 6.66
C ILE A 112 2.69 14.28 7.32
N LEU A 113 3.73 13.86 6.57
CA LEU A 113 4.74 12.91 7.07
C LEU A 113 5.92 13.58 7.78
N THR A 114 6.09 14.90 7.64
CA THR A 114 7.20 15.64 8.29
C THR A 114 6.74 16.56 9.43
N ASN A 115 5.46 16.55 9.79
CA ASN A 115 4.91 17.24 10.96
C ASN A 115 4.33 16.21 11.95
#